data_AF-A0A7K4FM81-F1
#
_entry.id   AF-A0A7K4FM81-F1
#
_cell.length_a   1.000
_cell.length_b   1.000
_cell.length_c   1.000
_cell.angle_alpha   90.00
_cell.angle_beta   90.00
_cell.angle_gamma   90.00
#
_symmetry.space_group_name_H-M   'P 1'
#
loop_
_entity.id
_entity.type
_entity.pdbx_description
1 polymer ?
#
loop_
_entity_poly.entity_id
_entity_poly.type
_entity_poly.pdbx_seq_one_letter_code
_entity_poly.pdbx_strand_id
1 'polypeptide(L)'
;MKYDILDHTADLKIKVYGNSLNSIFENSVAAISDLITGSSSMENTIKRKVEITKQSVDDMLIQLLNDVIFYLETENVLFQRAEINISGNRL
;
A
#
# COMPACT_ATOMS: atom_id res chain seq x y z
N MET A 1 -2.58 -10.15 -12.58
CA MET A 1 -2.79 -10.39 -11.14
C MET A 1 -1.90 -9.42 -10.38
N LYS A 2 -2.41 -8.80 -9.30
CA LYS A 2 -1.68 -7.78 -8.54
C LYS A 2 -0.90 -8.36 -7.37
N TYR A 3 -1.43 -9.39 -6.72
CA TYR A 3 -0.77 -10.06 -5.61
C TYR A 3 -1.32 -11.48 -5.40
N ASP A 4 -0.57 -12.31 -4.68
CA ASP A 4 -1.00 -13.60 -4.14
C ASP A 4 -0.94 -13.54 -2.60
N ILE A 5 -1.86 -14.23 -1.94
CA ILE A 5 -1.81 -14.50 -0.50
C ILE A 5 -1.02 -15.80 -0.30
N LEU A 6 -0.04 -15.79 0.58
CA LEU A 6 0.79 -16.93 0.90
C LEU A 6 0.38 -17.49 2.26
N ASP A 7 0.37 -18.82 2.37
CA ASP A 7 0.08 -19.51 3.63
C ASP A 7 1.07 -19.07 4.72
N HIS A 8 0.52 -18.71 5.87
CA HIS A 8 1.30 -18.40 7.06
C HIS A 8 0.44 -18.66 8.31
N THR A 9 1.08 -19.16 9.36
CA THR A 9 0.42 -19.75 10.54
C THR A 9 -0.03 -18.74 11.59
N ALA A 10 0.28 -17.45 11.43
CA ALA A 10 -0.04 -16.40 12.40
C ALA A 10 -0.50 -15.11 11.70
N ASP A 11 0.39 -14.49 10.92
CA ASP A 11 0.10 -13.26 10.19
C ASP A 11 -0.28 -13.48 8.72
N LEU A 12 -0.73 -12.42 8.06
CA LEU A 12 -0.99 -12.36 6.63
C LEU A 12 0.32 -12.13 5.87
N LYS A 13 0.64 -13.02 4.92
CA LYS A 13 1.77 -12.84 4.01
C LYS A 13 1.27 -12.63 2.58
N ILE A 14 1.72 -11.56 1.94
CA ILE A 14 1.38 -11.29 0.54
C ILE A 14 2.63 -11.19 -0.33
N LYS A 15 2.48 -11.63 -1.58
CA LYS A 15 3.46 -11.41 -2.64
C LYS A 15 2.84 -10.51 -3.68
N VAL A 16 3.36 -9.31 -3.82
CA VAL A 16 2.86 -8.28 -4.74
C VAL A 16 3.71 -8.27 -6.01
N TYR A 17 3.07 -8.08 -7.15
CA TYR A 17 3.71 -8.05 -8.46
C TYR A 17 3.52 -6.67 -9.12
N GLY A 18 4.49 -6.28 -9.95
CA GLY A 18 4.42 -5.05 -10.72
C GLY A 18 5.48 -5.03 -11.81
N ASN A 19 5.24 -4.24 -12.86
CA ASN A 19 6.16 -4.06 -13.99
C ASN A 19 7.21 -2.97 -13.74
N SER A 20 7.08 -2.25 -12.63
CA SER A 20 7.98 -1.20 -12.15
C SER A 20 7.90 -1.10 -10.63
N LEU A 21 8.88 -0.45 -10.01
CA LEU A 21 8.88 -0.22 -8.57
C LEU A 21 7.64 0.57 -8.12
N ASN A 22 7.26 1.61 -8.86
CA ASN A 22 6.05 2.39 -8.60
C ASN A 22 4.81 1.48 -8.59
N SER A 23 4.67 0.60 -9.59
CA SER A 23 3.52 -0.32 -9.65
C SER A 23 3.51 -1.35 -8.52
N ILE A 24 4.66 -1.73 -7.96
CA ILE A 24 4.74 -2.61 -6.79
C ILE A 24 4.18 -1.87 -5.56
N PHE A 25 4.52 -0.60 -5.36
CA PHE A 25 4.00 0.20 -4.26
C PHE A 25 2.49 0.44 -4.41
N GLU A 26 2.03 0.79 -5.61
CA GLU A 26 0.61 0.97 -5.91
C GLU A 26 -0.19 -0.31 -5.66
N ASN A 27 0.31 -1.45 -6.15
CA ASN A 27 -0.34 -2.74 -5.94
C ASN A 27 -0.27 -3.21 -4.48
N SER A 28 0.72 -2.77 -3.70
CA SER A 28 0.82 -3.08 -2.27
C SER A 28 -0.26 -2.36 -1.47
N VAL A 29 -0.51 -1.08 -1.78
CA VAL A 29 -1.61 -0.32 -1.18
C VAL A 29 -2.96 -0.96 -1.51
N ALA A 30 -3.16 -1.32 -2.79
CA ALA A 30 -4.37 -2.00 -3.22
C ALA A 30 -4.54 -3.36 -2.52
N ALA A 31 -3.46 -4.16 -2.39
CA ALA A 31 -3.50 -5.46 -1.74
C ALA A 31 -3.91 -5.37 -0.27
N ILE A 32 -3.31 -4.47 0.50
CA ILE A 32 -3.70 -4.26 1.91
C ILE A 32 -5.17 -3.83 2.00
N SER A 33 -5.58 -2.88 1.15
CA SER A 33 -6.96 -2.42 1.16
C SER A 33 -7.94 -3.54 0.83
N ASP A 34 -7.68 -4.34 -0.21
CA ASP A 34 -8.50 -5.47 -0.61
C ASP A 34 -8.64 -6.51 0.52
N LEU A 35 -7.54 -6.76 1.25
CA LEU A 35 -7.51 -7.71 2.37
C LEU A 35 -8.30 -7.23 3.58
N ILE A 36 -8.35 -5.91 3.83
CA ILE A 36 -9.12 -5.31 4.92
C ILE A 36 -10.61 -5.27 4.57
N THR A 37 -10.97 -4.95 3.32
CA THR A 37 -12.37 -4.72 2.93
C THR A 37 -13.07 -5.93 2.31
N GLY A 38 -12.34 -7.02 2.08
CA GLY A 38 -12.85 -8.17 1.31
C GLY A 38 -13.14 -7.81 -0.14
N SER A 39 -12.32 -6.95 -0.75
CA SER A 39 -12.48 -6.43 -2.11
C SER A 39 -13.76 -5.62 -2.35
N SER A 40 -14.35 -5.04 -1.30
CA SER A 40 -15.48 -4.12 -1.46
C SER A 40 -15.01 -2.74 -1.92
N SER A 41 -15.68 -2.22 -2.95
CA SER A 41 -15.44 -0.89 -3.52
C SER A 41 -16.06 0.17 -2.61
N MET A 42 -15.23 1.06 -2.04
CA MET A 42 -15.73 2.27 -1.36
C MET A 42 -15.74 3.49 -2.30
N GLU A 43 -16.68 4.42 -2.09
CA GLU A 43 -16.74 5.66 -2.85
C GLU A 43 -15.50 6.53 -2.61
N ASN A 44 -14.83 6.95 -3.69
CA ASN A 44 -13.61 7.75 -3.64
C ASN A 44 -13.93 9.22 -3.30
N THR A 45 -13.94 9.55 -2.01
CA THR A 45 -14.23 10.92 -1.54
C THR A 45 -13.01 11.70 -1.07
N ILE A 46 -11.88 11.03 -0.80
CA ILE A 46 -10.70 11.66 -0.19
C ILE A 46 -9.43 11.36 -1.00
N LYS A 47 -8.61 12.40 -1.22
CA LYS A 47 -7.25 12.29 -1.74
C LYS A 47 -6.27 12.91 -0.75
N ARG A 48 -5.14 12.24 -0.53
CA ARG A 48 -4.02 12.74 0.29
C ARG A 48 -2.73 12.61 -0.51
N LYS A 49 -1.87 13.61 -0.39
CA LYS A 49 -0.50 13.55 -0.89
C LYS A 49 0.41 13.20 0.28
N VAL A 50 1.27 12.22 0.08
CA VAL A 50 2.33 11.83 1.02
C VAL A 50 3.68 12.01 0.34
N GLU A 51 4.70 12.35 1.11
CA GLU A 51 6.09 12.41 0.64
C GLU A 51 6.94 11.62 1.62
N ILE A 52 7.67 10.62 1.12
CA ILE A 52 8.45 9.71 1.96
C ILE A 52 9.91 9.76 1.52
N THR A 53 10.81 9.98 2.47
CA THR A 53 12.27 9.89 2.23
C THR A 53 12.87 8.93 3.25
N LYS A 54 13.51 7.87 2.77
CA LYS A 54 14.17 6.86 3.62
C LYS A 54 15.52 6.48 3.03
N GLN A 55 16.26 5.62 3.73
CA GLN A 55 17.59 5.17 3.27
C GLN A 55 17.50 4.01 2.27
N SER A 56 16.43 3.21 2.35
CA SER A 56 16.20 2.08 1.45
C SER A 56 14.79 2.10 0.87
N VAL A 57 14.61 1.43 -0.28
CA VAL A 57 13.30 1.24 -0.92
C VAL A 57 12.36 0.44 -0.03
N ASP A 58 12.89 -0.56 0.68
CA ASP A 58 12.10 -1.41 1.57
C ASP A 58 11.51 -0.58 2.73
N ASP A 59 12.31 0.33 3.30
CA ASP A 59 11.84 1.26 4.33
C ASP A 59 10.78 2.24 3.82
N MET A 60 10.87 2.66 2.54
CA MET A 60 9.85 3.50 1.92
C MET A 60 8.53 2.76 1.79
N LEU A 61 8.57 1.49 1.40
CA LEU A 61 7.37 0.66 1.29
C LEU A 61 6.76 0.43 2.67
N ILE A 62 7.57 0.07 3.66
CA ILE A 62 7.12 -0.11 5.05
C ILE A 62 6.46 1.16 5.56
N GLN A 63 7.07 2.33 5.37
CA GLN A 63 6.49 3.60 5.79
C GLN A 63 5.15 3.87 5.07
N LEU A 64 5.09 3.67 3.75
CA LEU A 64 3.86 3.89 2.99
C LEU A 64 2.70 3.04 3.51
N LEU A 65 2.95 1.75 3.76
CA LEU A 65 1.91 0.84 4.24
C LEU A 65 1.52 1.14 5.69
N ASN A 66 2.48 1.56 6.53
CA ASN A 66 2.19 2.05 7.87
C ASN A 66 1.33 3.32 7.84
N ASP A 67 1.57 4.25 6.91
CA ASP A 67 0.75 5.45 6.78
C ASP A 67 -0.69 5.08 6.38
N VAL A 68 -0.89 4.12 5.47
CA VAL A 68 -2.23 3.61 5.11
C VAL A 68 -2.96 3.05 6.33
N ILE A 69 -2.28 2.24 7.14
CA ILE A 69 -2.86 1.66 8.37
C ILE A 69 -3.14 2.77 9.39
N PHE A 70 -2.22 3.73 9.55
CA PHE A 70 -2.39 4.86 10.46
C PHE A 70 -3.65 5.67 10.13
N TYR A 71 -3.88 6.01 8.86
CA TYR A 71 -5.08 6.74 8.46
C TYR A 71 -6.36 5.92 8.66
N LEU A 72 -6.30 4.60 8.47
CA LEU A 72 -7.42 3.73 8.79
C LEU A 72 -7.74 3.76 10.29
N GLU A 73 -6.74 3.61 11.14
CA GLU A 73 -6.94 3.52 12.60
C GLU A 73 -7.31 4.87 13.24
N THR A 74 -6.78 5.97 12.71
CA THR A 74 -6.95 7.30 13.33
C THR A 74 -8.05 8.15 12.69
N GLU A 75 -8.26 8.03 11.38
CA GLU A 75 -9.23 8.84 10.63
C GLU A 75 -10.39 7.99 10.07
N ASN A 76 -10.36 6.65 10.22
CA ASN A 76 -11.30 5.72 9.58
C ASN A 76 -11.32 5.89 8.04
N VAL A 77 -10.15 6.19 7.46
CA VAL A 77 -9.95 6.40 6.02
C VAL A 77 -9.05 5.31 5.46
N LEU A 78 -9.51 4.62 4.42
CA LEU A 78 -8.73 3.59 3.72
C LEU A 78 -8.47 3.99 2.26
N PHE A 79 -7.22 3.85 1.82
CA PHE A 79 -6.81 4.13 0.45
C PHE A 79 -6.78 2.84 -0.38
N GLN A 80 -7.70 2.71 -1.34
CA GLN A 80 -7.74 1.59 -2.29
C GLN A 80 -6.80 1.77 -3.48
N ARG A 81 -6.34 3.00 -3.73
CA ARG A 81 -5.49 3.37 -4.87
C ARG A 81 -4.43 4.36 -4.43
N ALA A 82 -3.25 4.21 -5.01
CA ALA A 82 -2.17 5.15 -4.92
C ALA A 82 -1.66 5.48 -6.32
N GLU A 83 -1.06 6.64 -6.47
CA GLU A 83 -0.29 7.05 -7.65
C GLU A 83 1.12 7.33 -7.15
N ILE A 84 2.10 6.56 -7.61
CA ILE A 84 3.44 6.55 -7.03
C ILE A 84 4.47 7.10 -8.01
N ASN A 85 5.35 7.96 -7.52
CA ASN A 85 6.50 8.47 -8.26
C ASN A 85 7.78 8.37 -7.45
N ILE A 86 8.53 7.28 -7.64
CA ILE A 86 9.79 7.07 -6.93
C ILE A 86 10.96 7.68 -7.69
N SER A 87 11.76 8.48 -6.99
CA SER A 87 12.99 9.09 -7.50
C SER A 87 14.13 8.90 -6.50
N GLY A 88 14.96 7.88 -6.74
CA GLY A 88 16.06 7.51 -5.85
C GLY A 88 15.54 7.05 -4.49
N ASN A 89 15.76 7.87 -3.45
CA ASN A 89 15.39 7.57 -2.07
C ASN A 89 14.13 8.33 -1.60
N ARG A 90 13.33 8.80 -2.55
CA ARG A 90 12.13 9.62 -2.34
C ARG A 90 10.94 9.07 -3.10
N LEU A 91 9.78 9.15 -2.47
CA LEU A 91 8.44 8.89 -3.01
C LEU A 91 7.60 10.15 -2.84
#